data_AF-A0A2A5H1W7-F1
#
_entry.id   AF-A0A2A5H1W7-F1
#
_cell.length_a   1.000
_cell.length_b   1.000
_cell.length_c   1.000
_cell.angle_alpha   90.00
_cell.angle_beta   90.00
_cell.angle_gamma   90.00
#
_symmetry.space_group_name_H-M   'P 1'
#
loop_
_entity.id
_entity.type
_entity.pdbx_description
1 polymer ?
#
loop_
_entity_poly.entity_id
_entity_poly.type
_entity_poly.pdbx_seq_one_letter_code
_entity_poly.pdbx_strand_id
1 'polypeptide(L)'
;MKSHKKFSGYYVGFVLVMLCVSGFSNSASSTTVIEFFGRNSCSADVIVQDSLKNILQSEEDVIIINCRTWFDKEASAKTFSHKFCNDRDDFYTKKFRATNMFYTSPLVVNGRWDAFYKDIMPAVKMGQSDKIEPIVLKVHDDMLDITIPEMSSTVGSGDIMLYAYMPSQGGTASLYVDPDVSLTDEMKERIGANQSVPFVTKRSMDPYYIRPVLSMAKIGHWNGTQISMTVSLDEVSTMAASAAQDLSYIVVLYEGGEIGPILAVGEVVSEKEFNNTLPNSTPMEIKFLSAPKL
;
A
#
# COMPACT_ATOMS: atom_id res chain seq x y z
N MET A 1 42.63 -76.52 -37.52
CA MET A 1 41.64 -77.42 -36.88
C MET A 1 40.72 -76.60 -35.98
N LYS A 2 39.49 -77.12 -35.77
CA LYS A 2 38.43 -76.78 -34.76
C LYS A 2 38.89 -75.99 -33.50
N SER A 3 38.06 -75.20 -32.79
CA SER A 3 36.67 -74.69 -32.99
C SER A 3 36.22 -73.87 -31.75
N HIS A 4 35.32 -72.86 -31.92
CA HIS A 4 34.45 -72.25 -30.88
C HIS A 4 35.13 -71.57 -29.66
N LYS A 5 34.58 -70.62 -28.87
CA LYS A 5 33.30 -69.87 -28.70
C LYS A 5 33.73 -68.46 -28.17
N LYS A 6 32.92 -67.38 -28.03
CA LYS A 6 31.47 -67.08 -28.10
C LYS A 6 31.33 -65.57 -28.49
N PHE A 7 30.11 -65.08 -28.74
CA PHE A 7 29.76 -63.64 -28.78
C PHE A 7 28.60 -63.37 -27.81
N SER A 8 28.61 -62.21 -27.12
CA SER A 8 27.48 -61.49 -26.49
C SER A 8 28.08 -60.41 -25.57
N GLY A 9 27.63 -59.15 -25.52
CA GLY A 9 26.53 -58.52 -26.26
C GLY A 9 25.73 -57.59 -25.35
N TYR A 10 26.18 -56.35 -25.16
CA TYR A 10 25.41 -55.31 -24.46
C TYR A 10 25.45 -53.98 -25.24
N TYR A 11 24.35 -53.70 -25.93
CA TYR A 11 23.94 -52.33 -26.27
C TYR A 11 23.56 -51.63 -24.96
N VAL A 12 24.24 -50.54 -24.60
CA VAL A 12 23.72 -49.58 -23.62
C VAL A 12 23.16 -48.40 -24.40
N GLY A 13 21.84 -48.28 -24.42
CA GLY A 13 21.14 -47.22 -25.12
C GLY A 13 21.47 -45.86 -24.51
N PHE A 14 21.88 -44.92 -25.37
CA PHE A 14 22.16 -43.54 -25.02
C PHE A 14 20.81 -42.81 -24.81
N VAL A 15 20.24 -42.92 -23.61
CA VAL A 15 18.96 -42.27 -23.28
C VAL A 15 19.18 -40.79 -23.05
N LEU A 16 18.59 -40.02 -23.96
CA LEU A 16 18.41 -38.57 -23.94
C LEU A 16 17.82 -38.11 -22.59
N VAL A 17 18.59 -37.36 -21.79
CA VAL A 17 18.02 -36.57 -20.69
C VAL A 17 17.93 -35.12 -21.16
N MET A 18 16.80 -34.79 -21.78
CA MET A 18 16.47 -33.42 -22.15
C MET A 18 16.05 -32.62 -20.91
N LEU A 19 16.77 -31.53 -20.66
CA LEU A 19 16.21 -30.20 -20.37
C LEU A 19 14.85 -30.15 -19.68
N CYS A 20 14.86 -30.23 -18.35
CA CYS A 20 13.95 -29.44 -17.52
C CYS A 20 14.76 -28.32 -16.87
N VAL A 21 15.11 -27.29 -17.65
CA VAL A 21 15.42 -25.98 -17.05
C VAL A 21 14.10 -25.49 -16.50
N SER A 22 13.95 -25.52 -15.18
CA SER A 22 12.79 -25.00 -14.48
C SER A 22 12.47 -23.61 -15.04
N GLY A 23 11.28 -23.43 -15.58
CA GLY A 23 10.82 -22.08 -15.93
C GLY A 23 10.95 -21.21 -14.70
N PHE A 24 11.42 -19.98 -14.87
CA PHE A 24 11.29 -18.97 -13.83
C PHE A 24 9.79 -18.84 -13.55
N SER A 25 9.34 -19.46 -12.46
CA SER A 25 8.15 -19.00 -11.78
C SER A 25 8.45 -17.56 -11.40
N ASN A 26 7.91 -16.61 -12.16
CA ASN A 26 7.53 -15.35 -11.56
C ASN A 26 6.60 -15.75 -10.42
N SER A 27 7.15 -15.81 -9.20
CA SER A 27 6.32 -15.71 -8.02
C SER A 27 5.59 -14.39 -8.22
N ALA A 28 4.28 -14.46 -8.44
CA ALA A 28 3.45 -13.26 -8.36
C ALA A 28 3.79 -12.65 -6.99
N SER A 29 4.31 -11.43 -7.01
CA SER A 29 4.70 -10.75 -5.78
C SER A 29 3.43 -10.57 -4.96
N SER A 30 3.46 -10.99 -3.70
CA SER A 30 2.24 -10.99 -2.89
C SER A 30 1.97 -9.58 -2.40
N THR A 31 0.73 -9.14 -2.54
CA THR A 31 0.30 -7.80 -2.18
C THR A 31 0.60 -7.52 -0.71
N THR A 32 1.39 -6.47 -0.49
CA THR A 32 1.83 -6.04 0.84
C THR A 32 0.98 -4.87 1.31
N VAL A 33 0.37 -5.01 2.48
CA VAL A 33 -0.49 -3.97 3.07
C VAL A 33 0.27 -3.29 4.21
N ILE A 34 0.39 -1.97 4.15
CA ILE A 34 0.99 -1.14 5.20
C ILE A 34 -0.12 -0.35 5.91
N GLU A 35 -0.40 -0.67 7.17
CA GLU A 35 -1.19 0.19 8.05
C GLU A 35 -0.26 1.21 8.72
N PHE A 36 -0.50 2.50 8.48
CA PHE A 36 0.28 3.61 9.04
C PHE A 36 -0.55 4.42 10.04
N PHE A 37 -0.08 4.55 11.28
CA PHE A 37 -0.80 5.18 12.38
C PHE A 37 -0.26 6.58 12.73
N GLY A 38 -0.36 7.51 11.79
CA GLY A 38 0.19 8.86 11.94
C GLY A 38 -0.65 9.86 12.75
N ARG A 39 -0.10 11.03 13.06
CA ARG A 39 -0.67 12.13 13.87
C ARG A 39 -0.51 13.48 13.16
N ASN A 40 -1.57 14.29 13.07
CA ASN A 40 -1.62 15.49 12.22
C ASN A 40 -0.67 16.64 12.64
N SER A 41 -0.16 16.62 13.88
CA SER A 41 0.79 17.60 14.42
C SER A 41 2.24 17.11 14.46
N CYS A 42 2.51 15.86 14.05
CA CYS A 42 3.85 15.28 14.16
C CYS A 42 4.72 15.64 12.95
N SER A 43 5.85 16.34 13.16
CA SER A 43 6.77 16.67 12.07
C SER A 43 7.47 15.44 11.46
N ALA A 44 7.60 14.35 12.23
CA ALA A 44 8.16 13.08 11.73
C ALA A 44 7.22 12.36 10.75
N ASP A 45 5.90 12.58 10.83
CA ASP A 45 4.93 12.03 9.86
C ASP A 45 5.21 12.45 8.43
N VAL A 46 5.75 13.66 8.22
CA VAL A 46 6.06 14.16 6.88
C VAL A 46 7.09 13.24 6.21
N ILE A 47 8.14 12.85 6.96
CA ILE A 47 9.20 11.95 6.50
C ILE A 47 8.64 10.54 6.22
N VAL A 48 7.73 10.05 7.07
CA VAL A 48 7.04 8.77 6.84
C VAL A 48 6.21 8.84 5.56
N GLN A 49 5.39 9.88 5.40
CA GLN A 49 4.48 10.01 4.27
C GLN A 49 5.21 10.25 2.95
N ASP A 50 6.34 10.98 2.93
CA ASP A 50 7.23 11.05 1.77
C ASP A 50 7.77 9.65 1.40
N SER A 51 8.18 8.87 2.40
CA SER A 51 8.68 7.50 2.19
C SER A 51 7.59 6.57 1.66
N LEU A 52 6.38 6.64 2.21
CA LEU A 52 5.20 5.88 1.76
C LEU A 52 4.76 6.30 0.34
N LYS A 53 4.85 7.59 -0.01
CA LYS A 53 4.61 8.08 -1.37
C LYS A 53 5.59 7.48 -2.36
N ASN A 54 6.88 7.50 -2.03
CA ASN A 54 7.92 6.93 -2.89
C ASN A 54 7.72 5.42 -3.10
N ILE A 55 7.30 4.69 -2.06
CA ILE A 55 6.96 3.26 -2.15
C ILE A 55 5.78 3.03 -3.10
N LEU A 56 4.69 3.79 -2.98
CA LEU A 56 3.55 3.71 -3.91
C LEU A 56 3.92 4.06 -5.36
N GLN A 57 4.98 4.82 -5.57
CA GLN A 57 5.45 5.18 -6.91
C GLN A 57 6.46 4.18 -7.48
N SER A 58 7.05 3.30 -6.66
CA SER A 58 8.10 2.34 -7.08
C SER A 58 7.69 0.87 -7.00
N GLU A 59 6.72 0.49 -6.17
CA GLU A 59 6.28 -0.89 -5.97
C GLU A 59 4.83 -1.05 -6.46
N GLU A 60 4.57 -2.01 -7.35
CA GLU A 60 3.22 -2.22 -7.92
C GLU A 60 2.27 -2.95 -6.95
N ASP A 61 2.79 -3.81 -6.08
CA ASP A 61 2.02 -4.67 -5.16
C ASP A 61 1.93 -4.12 -3.73
N VAL A 62 1.91 -2.79 -3.53
CA VAL A 62 1.81 -2.18 -2.18
C VAL A 62 0.53 -1.37 -2.01
N ILE A 63 -0.25 -1.74 -0.99
CA ILE A 63 -1.46 -1.03 -0.54
C ILE A 63 -1.14 -0.30 0.77
N ILE A 64 -1.58 0.95 0.91
CA ILE A 64 -1.35 1.76 2.11
C ILE A 64 -2.68 2.22 2.73
N ILE A 65 -2.85 1.88 4.00
CA ILE A 65 -3.97 2.27 4.86
C ILE A 65 -3.45 3.33 5.85
N ASN A 66 -3.63 4.62 5.55
CA ASN A 66 -3.19 5.72 6.42
C ASN A 66 -4.27 6.04 7.47
N CYS A 67 -4.20 5.35 8.60
CA CYS A 67 -5.05 5.50 9.76
C CYS A 67 -4.58 6.68 10.64
N ARG A 68 -5.08 7.90 10.41
CA ARG A 68 -4.74 9.02 11.29
C ARG A 68 -5.35 8.83 12.69
N THR A 69 -4.51 8.91 13.71
CA THR A 69 -4.88 8.91 15.13
C THR A 69 -5.10 10.34 15.63
N TRP A 70 -5.65 10.52 16.84
CA TRP A 70 -5.75 11.84 17.48
C TRP A 70 -4.98 11.88 18.80
N PHE A 71 -4.42 13.06 19.08
CA PHE A 71 -3.98 13.46 20.43
C PHE A 71 -4.44 14.89 20.74
N ASP A 72 -4.61 15.71 19.71
CA ASP A 72 -4.86 17.14 19.82
C ASP A 72 -6.33 17.51 19.92
N LYS A 73 -6.59 18.61 20.65
CA LYS A 73 -7.93 19.22 20.79
C LYS A 73 -8.30 20.15 19.62
N GLU A 74 -7.45 20.25 18.59
CA GLU A 74 -7.60 21.23 17.52
C GLU A 74 -8.61 20.83 16.44
N ALA A 75 -9.32 21.82 15.89
CA ALA A 75 -10.42 21.59 14.95
C ALA A 75 -9.95 21.01 13.59
N SER A 76 -8.71 21.26 13.20
CA SER A 76 -8.06 20.72 11.99
C SER A 76 -7.82 19.21 12.07
N ALA A 77 -7.71 18.63 13.27
CA ALA A 77 -7.49 17.20 13.44
C ALA A 77 -8.73 16.36 13.09
N LYS A 78 -9.91 16.97 12.93
CA LYS A 78 -11.18 16.25 12.79
C LYS A 78 -11.43 15.62 11.42
N THR A 79 -10.77 16.07 10.35
CA THR A 79 -11.10 15.64 8.99
C THR A 79 -10.66 14.21 8.68
N PHE A 80 -9.54 13.76 9.27
CA PHE A 80 -8.95 12.43 8.97
C PHE A 80 -8.65 11.58 10.20
N SER A 81 -8.71 12.15 11.42
CA SER A 81 -8.46 11.35 12.64
C SER A 81 -9.73 10.69 13.13
N HIS A 82 -9.70 9.36 13.26
CA HIS A 82 -10.88 8.57 13.62
C HIS A 82 -10.66 7.72 14.86
N LYS A 83 -11.74 7.43 15.61
CA LYS A 83 -11.67 6.56 16.80
C LYS A 83 -11.13 5.17 16.47
N PHE A 84 -11.58 4.56 15.37
CA PHE A 84 -11.12 3.22 14.98
C PHE A 84 -9.60 3.18 14.72
N CYS A 85 -9.01 4.22 14.14
CA CYS A 85 -7.55 4.33 13.98
C CYS A 85 -6.83 4.27 15.34
N ASN A 86 -7.35 5.00 16.33
CA ASN A 86 -6.79 4.98 17.68
C ASN A 86 -6.96 3.59 18.32
N ASP A 87 -8.14 2.97 18.21
CA ASP A 87 -8.38 1.64 18.80
C ASP A 87 -7.50 0.54 18.18
N ARG A 88 -7.21 0.64 16.87
CA ARG A 88 -6.26 -0.24 16.15
C ARG A 88 -4.80 0.00 16.59
N ASP A 89 -4.35 1.25 16.66
CA ASP A 89 -3.02 1.63 17.18
C ASP A 89 -2.81 1.10 18.61
N ASP A 90 -3.81 1.28 19.46
CA ASP A 90 -3.83 0.80 20.85
C ASP A 90 -3.75 -0.74 20.93
N PHE A 91 -4.35 -1.46 19.99
CA PHE A 91 -4.28 -2.91 19.90
C PHE A 91 -2.92 -3.39 19.39
N TYR A 92 -2.42 -2.85 18.27
CA TYR A 92 -1.11 -3.22 17.74
C TYR A 92 0.01 -2.87 18.74
N THR A 93 -0.08 -1.71 19.39
CA THR A 93 0.79 -1.36 20.52
C THR A 93 0.75 -2.43 21.61
N LYS A 94 -0.43 -2.96 22.00
CA LYS A 94 -0.54 -4.04 22.99
C LYS A 94 0.03 -5.37 22.48
N LYS A 95 -0.19 -5.72 21.21
CA LYS A 95 0.31 -6.94 20.54
C LYS A 95 1.84 -6.96 20.48
N PHE A 96 2.44 -5.84 20.11
CA PHE A 96 3.89 -5.66 19.93
C PHE A 96 4.60 -5.12 21.20
N ARG A 97 3.95 -5.11 22.37
CA ARG A 97 4.58 -4.65 23.64
C ARG A 97 5.92 -5.31 23.99
N ALA A 98 6.18 -6.52 23.46
CA ALA A 98 7.43 -7.23 23.67
C ALA A 98 8.61 -6.75 22.77
N THR A 99 8.33 -6.09 21.63
CA THR A 99 9.36 -5.58 20.70
C THR A 99 9.81 -4.15 21.02
N ASN A 100 9.25 -3.55 22.07
CA ASN A 100 9.74 -2.32 22.72
C ASN A 100 9.53 -1.01 21.91
N MET A 101 8.51 -0.95 21.04
CA MET A 101 8.15 0.27 20.31
C MET A 101 7.35 1.27 21.17
N PHE A 102 8.01 2.34 21.62
CA PHE A 102 7.42 3.50 22.31
C PHE A 102 7.70 4.82 21.54
N TYR A 103 7.57 4.83 20.21
CA TYR A 103 7.83 6.04 19.42
C TYR A 103 6.75 6.34 18.39
N THR A 104 6.73 7.61 17.98
CA THR A 104 5.72 8.23 17.13
C THR A 104 5.51 7.49 15.81
N SER A 105 4.24 7.35 15.45
CA SER A 105 3.77 7.05 14.10
C SER A 105 4.12 5.64 13.62
N PRO A 106 3.65 4.59 14.33
CA PRO A 106 3.99 3.20 14.03
C PRO A 106 3.42 2.75 12.68
N LEU A 107 4.12 1.78 12.07
CA LEU A 107 3.68 1.10 10.86
C LEU A 107 3.53 -0.39 11.15
N VAL A 108 2.49 -1.01 10.59
CA VAL A 108 2.26 -2.45 10.67
C VAL A 108 2.08 -3.01 9.27
N VAL A 109 2.94 -3.96 8.90
CA VAL A 109 2.89 -4.65 7.60
C VAL A 109 2.14 -5.97 7.75
N ASN A 110 1.13 -6.18 6.90
CA ASN A 110 0.31 -7.39 6.82
C ASN A 110 -0.37 -7.83 8.13
N GLY A 111 -0.53 -6.92 9.10
CA GLY A 111 -0.96 -7.25 10.46
C GLY A 111 0.03 -8.11 11.27
N ARG A 112 1.24 -8.38 10.73
CA ARG A 112 2.25 -9.31 11.27
C ARG A 112 3.50 -8.62 11.79
N TRP A 113 4.02 -7.64 11.06
CA TRP A 113 5.34 -7.05 11.30
C TRP A 113 5.21 -5.59 11.72
N ASP A 114 5.82 -5.21 12.84
CA ASP A 114 5.98 -3.81 13.23
C ASP A 114 7.20 -3.19 12.55
N ALA A 115 7.07 -1.94 12.09
CA ALA A 115 8.13 -1.23 11.39
C ALA A 115 8.28 0.21 11.90
N PHE A 116 9.53 0.64 12.01
CA PHE A 116 9.89 2.02 12.30
C PHE A 116 10.11 2.81 11.00
N TYR A 117 10.04 4.14 11.05
CA TYR A 117 10.09 4.98 9.84
C TYR A 117 11.37 4.83 8.99
N LYS A 118 12.45 4.31 9.57
CA LYS A 118 13.73 4.03 8.88
C LYS A 118 13.73 2.69 8.14
N ASP A 119 12.85 1.78 8.56
CA ASP A 119 12.88 0.36 8.22
C ASP A 119 11.62 -0.08 7.45
N ILE A 120 10.87 0.89 6.91
CA ILE A 120 9.64 0.66 6.12
C ILE A 120 9.91 -0.29 4.95
N MET A 121 10.92 0.00 4.11
CA MET A 121 11.24 -0.82 2.93
C MET A 121 11.76 -2.23 3.31
N PRO A 122 12.64 -2.42 4.32
CA PRO A 122 12.90 -3.74 4.89
C PRO A 122 11.64 -4.51 5.32
N ALA A 123 10.71 -3.85 6.01
CA ALA A 123 9.47 -4.48 6.46
C ALA A 123 8.50 -4.81 5.29
N VAL A 124 8.43 -3.96 4.26
CA VAL A 124 7.71 -4.26 3.01
C VAL A 124 8.25 -5.52 2.37
N LYS A 125 9.58 -5.70 2.29
CA LYS A 125 10.21 -6.91 1.74
C LYS A 125 9.97 -8.16 2.59
N MET A 126 9.75 -8.01 3.89
CA MET A 126 9.24 -9.12 4.73
C MET A 126 7.77 -9.41 4.41
N GLY A 127 6.95 -8.38 4.25
CA GLY A 127 5.54 -8.50 3.85
C GLY A 127 5.34 -9.20 2.49
N GLN A 128 6.21 -8.93 1.51
CA GLN A 128 6.21 -9.59 0.20
C GLN A 128 6.46 -11.12 0.28
N SER A 129 6.91 -11.63 1.44
CA SER A 129 7.07 -13.08 1.69
C SER A 129 5.86 -13.72 2.37
N ASP A 130 4.92 -12.94 2.90
CA ASP A 130 3.62 -13.45 3.34
C ASP A 130 2.78 -13.84 2.12
N LYS A 131 1.97 -14.90 2.22
CA LYS A 131 1.05 -15.29 1.15
C LYS A 131 -0.32 -14.66 1.39
N ILE A 132 -0.51 -13.46 0.87
CA ILE A 132 -1.80 -12.75 0.84
C ILE A 132 -2.50 -13.05 -0.50
N GLU A 133 -3.75 -13.52 -0.42
CA GLU A 133 -4.59 -13.83 -1.59
C GLU A 133 -5.30 -12.57 -2.12
N PRO A 134 -5.55 -12.48 -3.43
CA PRO A 134 -6.30 -11.36 -4.00
C PRO A 134 -7.81 -11.50 -3.72
N ILE A 135 -8.44 -10.42 -3.27
CA ILE A 135 -9.90 -10.25 -3.26
C ILE A 135 -10.28 -9.53 -4.57
N VAL A 136 -11.18 -10.14 -5.34
CA VAL A 136 -11.69 -9.53 -6.57
C VAL A 136 -12.76 -8.51 -6.20
N LEU A 137 -12.54 -7.26 -6.60
CA LEU A 137 -13.44 -6.14 -6.36
C LEU A 137 -13.95 -5.57 -7.68
N LYS A 138 -15.24 -5.19 -7.73
CA LYS A 138 -15.83 -4.51 -8.88
C LYS A 138 -16.87 -3.50 -8.42
N VAL A 139 -16.61 -2.23 -8.71
CA VAL A 139 -17.60 -1.14 -8.52
C VAL A 139 -18.55 -1.10 -9.72
N HIS A 140 -19.83 -0.91 -9.45
CA HIS A 140 -20.88 -0.60 -10.43
C HIS A 140 -21.99 0.19 -9.75
N ASP A 141 -22.47 1.23 -10.42
CA ASP A 141 -23.35 2.25 -9.83
C ASP A 141 -22.79 2.70 -8.45
N ASP A 142 -23.57 2.65 -7.38
CA ASP A 142 -23.15 2.96 -6.00
C ASP A 142 -22.90 1.69 -5.15
N MET A 143 -22.54 0.57 -5.80
CA MET A 143 -22.34 -0.74 -5.19
C MET A 143 -20.92 -1.29 -5.45
N LEU A 144 -20.45 -2.12 -4.52
CA LEU A 144 -19.19 -2.85 -4.62
C LEU A 144 -19.45 -4.36 -4.52
N ASP A 145 -19.23 -5.07 -5.63
CA ASP A 145 -19.15 -6.52 -5.64
C ASP A 145 -17.78 -6.97 -5.11
N ILE A 146 -17.80 -7.95 -4.22
CA ILE A 146 -16.63 -8.47 -3.50
C ILE A 146 -16.64 -9.99 -3.65
N THR A 147 -15.56 -10.57 -4.16
CA THR A 147 -15.35 -12.03 -4.17
C THR A 147 -14.03 -12.38 -3.49
N ILE A 148 -14.15 -13.08 -2.36
CA ILE A 148 -13.06 -13.63 -1.56
C ILE A 148 -12.92 -15.12 -1.95
N PRO A 149 -11.75 -15.59 -2.41
CA PRO A 149 -11.55 -16.99 -2.78
C PRO A 149 -11.59 -17.92 -1.56
N GLU A 150 -11.74 -19.22 -1.81
CA GLU A 150 -11.49 -20.24 -0.78
C GLU A 150 -9.99 -20.31 -0.47
N MET A 151 -9.60 -20.32 0.81
CA MET A 151 -8.20 -20.30 1.23
C MET A 151 -7.99 -20.98 2.58
N SER A 152 -6.78 -21.49 2.82
CA SER A 152 -6.39 -22.09 4.10
C SER A 152 -6.04 -21.04 5.14
N SER A 153 -6.62 -21.15 6.33
CA SER A 153 -6.31 -20.32 7.51
C SER A 153 -5.91 -21.21 8.69
N THR A 154 -5.10 -20.68 9.60
CA THR A 154 -4.72 -21.31 10.86
C THR A 154 -5.88 -21.32 11.86
N VAL A 155 -6.68 -20.25 11.85
CA VAL A 155 -7.85 -20.08 12.74
C VAL A 155 -9.14 -20.60 12.11
N GLY A 156 -9.23 -20.64 10.78
CA GLY A 156 -10.41 -21.09 10.04
C GLY A 156 -11.53 -20.06 9.96
N SER A 157 -11.31 -18.83 10.45
CA SER A 157 -12.25 -17.73 10.36
C SER A 157 -11.55 -16.37 10.37
N GLY A 158 -12.29 -15.31 10.03
CA GLY A 158 -11.77 -13.95 9.99
C GLY A 158 -12.86 -12.90 9.78
N ASP A 159 -12.51 -11.64 9.97
CA ASP A 159 -13.43 -10.52 9.75
C ASP A 159 -13.08 -9.76 8.47
N ILE A 160 -14.12 -9.36 7.73
CA ILE A 160 -14.00 -8.66 6.45
C ILE A 160 -14.27 -7.18 6.70
N MET A 161 -13.25 -6.37 6.46
CA MET A 161 -13.25 -4.93 6.73
C MET A 161 -13.16 -4.17 5.41
N LEU A 162 -14.04 -3.20 5.21
CA LEU A 162 -14.02 -2.26 4.09
C LEU A 162 -13.57 -0.89 4.60
N TYR A 163 -12.52 -0.35 3.97
CA TYR A 163 -11.99 0.98 4.19
C TYR A 163 -12.32 1.85 2.98
N ALA A 164 -12.81 3.06 3.18
CA ALA A 164 -12.80 4.10 2.16
C ALA A 164 -11.71 5.13 2.48
N TYR A 165 -10.96 5.52 1.45
CA TYR A 165 -9.91 6.51 1.56
C TYR A 165 -10.00 7.55 0.45
N MET A 166 -9.52 8.76 0.73
CA MET A 166 -9.42 9.82 -0.27
C MET A 166 -8.06 9.77 -0.99
N PRO A 167 -8.02 10.05 -2.31
CA PRO A 167 -6.78 10.21 -3.07
C PRO A 167 -5.75 11.10 -2.40
N SER A 168 -4.49 10.75 -2.61
CA SER A 168 -3.35 11.34 -1.91
C SER A 168 -3.25 12.86 -2.13
N GLN A 169 -3.13 13.61 -1.03
CA GLN A 169 -3.04 15.07 -1.02
C GLN A 169 -1.58 15.56 -0.98
N GLY A 170 -1.35 16.82 -1.36
CA GLY A 170 0.00 17.39 -1.48
C GLY A 170 0.75 16.95 -2.74
N GLY A 171 0.04 16.43 -3.75
CA GLY A 171 0.64 15.95 -4.99
C GLY A 171 1.49 16.99 -5.72
N THR A 172 1.03 18.25 -5.82
CA THR A 172 1.73 19.32 -6.53
C THR A 172 3.01 19.77 -5.80
N ALA A 173 4.10 19.10 -6.12
CA ALA A 173 5.45 19.59 -5.88
C ALA A 173 5.56 21.01 -6.46
N SER A 174 5.78 21.97 -5.57
CA SER A 174 5.89 23.38 -5.92
C SER A 174 7.35 23.79 -5.78
N LEU A 175 7.95 24.21 -6.88
CA LEU A 175 9.31 24.72 -6.88
C LEU A 175 9.29 26.14 -6.36
N TYR A 176 9.91 26.33 -5.20
CA TYR A 176 10.34 27.64 -4.77
C TYR A 176 11.59 27.97 -5.55
N VAL A 177 11.44 28.87 -6.51
CA VAL A 177 12.53 29.48 -7.26
C VAL A 177 12.89 30.77 -6.53
N ASP A 178 14.19 30.99 -6.32
CA ASP A 178 14.68 32.27 -5.82
C ASP A 178 14.13 33.42 -6.71
N PRO A 179 13.58 34.51 -6.15
CA PRO A 179 12.98 35.59 -6.94
C PRO A 179 13.92 36.20 -8.01
N ASP A 180 15.24 36.07 -7.87
CA ASP A 180 16.22 36.57 -8.84
C ASP A 180 16.61 35.54 -9.92
N VAL A 181 16.03 34.33 -9.92
CA VAL A 181 16.41 33.23 -10.82
C VAL A 181 15.36 32.98 -11.90
N SER A 182 15.75 33.22 -13.16
CA SER A 182 14.99 32.80 -14.35
C SER A 182 15.35 31.38 -14.75
N LEU A 183 14.37 30.47 -14.81
CA LEU A 183 14.60 29.09 -15.20
C LEU A 183 14.80 28.92 -16.71
N THR A 184 15.97 28.42 -17.11
CA THR A 184 16.24 27.99 -18.49
C THR A 184 15.50 26.69 -18.80
N ASP A 185 15.39 26.34 -20.09
CA ASP A 185 14.74 25.09 -20.49
C ASP A 185 15.56 23.85 -20.07
N GLU A 186 16.89 23.92 -20.06
CA GLU A 186 17.76 22.89 -19.46
C GLU A 186 17.45 22.69 -17.97
N MET A 187 17.24 23.78 -17.21
CA MET A 187 16.88 23.69 -15.80
C MET A 187 15.51 22.99 -15.63
N LYS A 188 14.53 23.29 -16.49
CA LYS A 188 13.20 22.63 -16.49
C LYS A 188 13.28 21.15 -16.85
N GLU A 189 14.09 20.79 -17.86
CA GLU A 189 14.34 19.40 -18.26
C GLU A 189 14.95 18.60 -17.11
N ARG A 190 16.00 19.13 -16.48
CA ARG A 190 16.64 18.53 -15.29
C ARG A 190 15.69 18.41 -14.11
N ILE A 191 14.87 19.42 -13.85
CA ILE A 191 13.81 19.44 -12.85
C ILE A 191 12.82 18.27 -13.06
N GLY A 192 12.38 18.07 -14.32
CA GLY A 192 11.45 17.02 -14.75
C GLY A 192 12.07 15.62 -14.68
N ALA A 193 13.36 15.49 -15.03
CA ALA A 193 14.17 14.30 -14.81
C ALA A 193 14.53 14.04 -13.32
N ASN A 194 13.85 14.72 -12.40
CA ASN A 194 14.02 14.69 -10.95
C ASN A 194 15.44 15.02 -10.43
N GLN A 195 16.27 15.68 -11.23
CA GLN A 195 17.63 16.08 -10.86
C GLN A 195 17.65 17.36 -10.02
N SER A 196 18.76 17.61 -9.33
CA SER A 196 18.99 18.86 -8.61
C SER A 196 19.34 20.00 -9.57
N VAL A 197 18.84 21.19 -9.25
CA VAL A 197 19.12 22.45 -9.95
C VAL A 197 19.47 23.50 -8.90
N PRO A 198 20.57 24.26 -9.06
CA PRO A 198 20.94 25.34 -8.13
C PRO A 198 19.82 26.36 -7.96
N PHE A 199 19.67 26.90 -6.75
CA PHE A 199 18.71 27.97 -6.39
C PHE A 199 17.22 27.61 -6.56
N VAL A 200 16.91 26.34 -6.80
CA VAL A 200 15.53 25.83 -6.89
C VAL A 200 15.29 24.81 -5.77
N THR A 201 14.33 25.10 -4.90
CA THR A 201 13.93 24.20 -3.80
C THR A 201 12.57 23.58 -4.10
N LYS A 202 12.52 22.26 -4.31
CA LYS A 202 11.26 21.49 -4.28
C LYS A 202 10.66 21.58 -2.88
N ARG A 203 9.42 22.06 -2.75
CA ARG A 203 8.61 21.97 -1.51
C ARG A 203 7.20 21.49 -1.88
N SER A 204 6.51 20.83 -0.95
CA SER A 204 5.06 20.70 -1.09
C SER A 204 4.39 22.06 -0.88
N MET A 205 3.28 22.33 -1.59
CA MET A 205 2.40 23.44 -1.22
C MET A 205 1.48 23.08 -0.04
N ASP A 206 1.14 21.80 0.12
CA ASP A 206 0.20 21.31 1.12
C ASP A 206 0.86 20.29 2.07
N PRO A 207 0.35 20.09 3.29
CA PRO A 207 0.69 18.89 4.07
C PRO A 207 0.38 17.63 3.24
N TYR A 208 1.37 16.77 3.07
CA TYR A 208 1.17 15.47 2.43
C TYR A 208 0.20 14.63 3.29
N TYR A 209 -0.84 14.10 2.64
CA TYR A 209 -1.70 13.07 3.21
C TYR A 209 -1.82 11.95 2.18
N ILE A 210 -1.02 10.89 2.34
CA ILE A 210 -1.06 9.73 1.44
C ILE A 210 -2.24 8.85 1.82
N ARG A 211 -3.18 8.61 0.89
CA ARG A 211 -4.36 7.76 1.08
C ARG A 211 -5.05 7.86 2.47
N PRO A 212 -5.40 9.06 2.98
CA PRO A 212 -6.06 9.20 4.28
C PRO A 212 -7.39 8.42 4.29
N VAL A 213 -7.49 7.45 5.20
CA VAL A 213 -8.73 6.70 5.44
C VAL A 213 -9.77 7.66 6.04
N LEU A 214 -10.99 7.61 5.53
CA LEU A 214 -12.12 8.43 5.98
C LEU A 214 -13.17 7.65 6.77
N SER A 215 -13.27 6.34 6.51
CA SER A 215 -14.21 5.44 7.19
C SER A 215 -13.73 3.99 7.11
N MET A 216 -14.21 3.18 8.05
CA MET A 216 -13.98 1.74 8.13
C MET A 216 -15.28 1.07 8.58
N ALA A 217 -15.71 0.02 7.89
CA ALA A 217 -16.90 -0.76 8.20
C ALA A 217 -16.56 -2.27 8.23
N LYS A 218 -17.12 -3.00 9.20
CA LYS A 218 -17.13 -4.46 9.17
C LYS A 218 -18.31 -4.92 8.31
N ILE A 219 -18.01 -5.51 7.16
CA ILE A 219 -19.02 -5.88 6.16
C ILE A 219 -19.35 -7.38 6.13
N GLY A 220 -18.57 -8.21 6.84
CA GLY A 220 -18.86 -9.63 6.96
C GLY A 220 -17.93 -10.39 7.89
N HIS A 221 -18.21 -11.68 8.01
CA HIS A 221 -17.39 -12.66 8.72
C HIS A 221 -17.16 -13.85 7.80
N TRP A 222 -15.91 -14.28 7.70
CA TRP A 222 -15.44 -15.38 6.86
C TRP A 222 -15.14 -16.62 7.71
N ASN A 223 -15.39 -17.81 7.17
CA ASN A 223 -15.41 -19.09 7.90
C ASN A 223 -14.68 -20.22 7.14
N GLY A 224 -13.72 -19.88 6.27
CA GLY A 224 -12.99 -20.83 5.44
C GLY A 224 -13.44 -20.90 3.98
N THR A 225 -14.74 -20.70 3.70
CA THR A 225 -15.29 -20.92 2.34
C THR A 225 -15.15 -19.69 1.43
N GLN A 226 -15.23 -19.89 0.11
CA GLN A 226 -15.42 -18.78 -0.83
C GLN A 226 -16.64 -17.93 -0.42
N ILE A 227 -16.53 -16.60 -0.55
CA ILE A 227 -17.65 -15.67 -0.35
C ILE A 227 -17.75 -14.74 -1.56
N SER A 228 -18.96 -14.59 -2.09
CA SER A 228 -19.33 -13.47 -2.96
C SER A 228 -20.42 -12.66 -2.28
N MET A 229 -20.24 -11.35 -2.18
CA MET A 229 -21.19 -10.41 -1.59
C MET A 229 -21.20 -9.09 -2.37
N THR A 230 -22.25 -8.30 -2.19
CA THR A 230 -22.35 -6.94 -2.74
C THR A 230 -22.73 -6.00 -1.60
N VAL A 231 -22.02 -4.89 -1.46
CA VAL A 231 -22.24 -3.88 -0.42
C VAL A 231 -22.53 -2.52 -1.03
N SER A 232 -23.36 -1.71 -0.37
CA SER A 232 -23.60 -0.32 -0.80
C SER A 232 -22.46 0.58 -0.35
N LEU A 233 -22.04 1.48 -1.24
CA LEU A 233 -21.01 2.47 -0.94
C LEU A 233 -21.56 3.70 -0.22
N ASP A 234 -22.88 3.91 -0.22
CA ASP A 234 -23.57 5.01 0.48
C ASP A 234 -23.33 4.98 2.00
N GLU A 235 -23.38 3.80 2.62
CA GLU A 235 -23.14 3.66 4.07
C GLU A 235 -21.70 4.04 4.44
N VAL A 236 -20.75 3.72 3.56
CA VAL A 236 -19.32 3.96 3.80
C VAL A 236 -18.94 5.42 3.48
N SER A 237 -19.57 6.03 2.47
CA SER A 237 -19.38 7.43 2.09
C SER A 237 -20.08 8.40 3.07
N THR A 238 -21.26 8.04 3.60
CA THR A 238 -21.92 8.83 4.66
C THR A 238 -21.20 8.76 6.01
N MET A 239 -20.43 7.70 6.27
CA MET A 239 -19.50 7.61 7.39
C MET A 239 -18.19 8.40 7.18
N ALA A 240 -17.88 8.81 5.95
CA ALA A 240 -16.67 9.56 5.65
C ALA A 240 -16.76 11.01 6.17
N ALA A 241 -15.69 11.52 6.77
CA ALA A 241 -15.64 12.87 7.32
C ALA A 241 -15.59 13.99 6.26
N SER A 242 -15.73 13.67 4.97
CA SER A 242 -15.86 14.64 3.88
C SER A 242 -16.74 14.09 2.75
N ALA A 243 -17.50 14.98 2.10
CA ALA A 243 -18.30 14.67 0.91
C ALA A 243 -17.44 14.57 -0.36
N ALA A 244 -16.33 13.82 -0.30
CA ALA A 244 -15.46 13.58 -1.44
C ALA A 244 -16.14 12.61 -2.42
N GLN A 245 -16.29 13.04 -3.68
CA GLN A 245 -16.98 12.27 -4.74
C GLN A 245 -16.09 11.22 -5.42
N ASP A 246 -14.82 11.14 -5.02
CA ASP A 246 -13.75 10.46 -5.74
C ASP A 246 -12.98 9.61 -4.73
N LEU A 247 -13.67 8.61 -4.16
CA LEU A 247 -13.15 7.72 -3.13
C LEU A 247 -12.55 6.46 -3.74
N SER A 248 -11.57 5.91 -3.04
CA SER A 248 -10.99 4.59 -3.31
C SER A 248 -11.34 3.64 -2.16
N TYR A 249 -11.37 2.34 -2.44
CA TYR A 249 -11.87 1.32 -1.51
C TYR A 249 -10.86 0.18 -1.34
N ILE A 250 -10.62 -0.23 -0.10
CA ILE A 250 -9.79 -1.40 0.23
C ILE A 250 -10.66 -2.38 1.01
N VAL A 251 -10.72 -3.64 0.58
CA VAL A 251 -11.31 -4.72 1.35
C VAL A 251 -10.18 -5.59 1.89
N VAL A 252 -10.19 -5.84 3.20
CA VAL A 252 -9.18 -6.64 3.90
C VAL A 252 -9.87 -7.77 4.67
N LEU A 253 -9.39 -8.99 4.52
CA LEU A 253 -9.73 -10.13 5.37
C LEU A 253 -8.64 -10.32 6.44
N TYR A 254 -9.01 -10.12 7.71
CA TYR A 254 -8.14 -10.33 8.86
C TYR A 254 -8.45 -11.67 9.56
N GLU A 255 -7.42 -12.48 9.81
CA GLU A 255 -7.55 -13.80 10.45
C GLU A 255 -7.94 -13.69 11.94
N GLY A 256 -8.97 -14.43 12.36
CA GLY A 256 -9.39 -14.53 13.76
C GLY A 256 -10.04 -13.29 14.37
N GLY A 257 -10.29 -12.23 13.58
CA GLY A 257 -10.98 -11.02 14.01
C GLY A 257 -10.44 -9.75 13.33
N GLU A 258 -11.05 -8.60 13.61
CA GLU A 258 -10.83 -7.31 12.93
C GLU A 258 -9.37 -6.78 12.86
N ILE A 259 -8.42 -7.39 13.60
CA ILE A 259 -7.07 -6.87 13.87
C ILE A 259 -5.99 -7.97 13.83
N GLY A 260 -6.30 -9.10 13.18
CA GLY A 260 -5.40 -10.23 12.98
C GLY A 260 -4.28 -9.99 11.97
N PRO A 261 -3.54 -11.04 11.60
CA PRO A 261 -2.80 -11.08 10.34
C PRO A 261 -3.75 -10.94 9.14
N ILE A 262 -3.28 -10.32 8.05
CA ILE A 262 -4.03 -10.26 6.79
C ILE A 262 -3.88 -11.59 6.04
N LEU A 263 -5.00 -12.12 5.52
CA LEU A 263 -5.05 -13.30 4.66
C LEU A 263 -5.30 -12.94 3.20
N ALA A 264 -6.13 -11.92 2.97
CA ALA A 264 -6.50 -11.51 1.63
C ALA A 264 -6.80 -10.01 1.58
N VAL A 265 -6.53 -9.38 0.43
CA VAL A 265 -6.77 -7.96 0.20
C VAL A 265 -7.19 -7.70 -1.25
N GLY A 266 -8.02 -6.68 -1.45
CA GLY A 266 -8.29 -6.09 -2.75
C GLY A 266 -8.41 -4.58 -2.63
N GLU A 267 -8.02 -3.85 -3.67
CA GLU A 267 -8.15 -2.40 -3.75
C GLU A 267 -8.82 -2.00 -5.07
N VAL A 268 -9.75 -1.04 -5.01
CA VAL A 268 -10.23 -0.27 -6.15
C VAL A 268 -9.77 1.16 -5.96
N VAL A 269 -8.87 1.60 -6.83
CA VAL A 269 -8.38 2.98 -6.83
C VAL A 269 -9.26 3.87 -7.69
N SER A 270 -9.50 5.09 -7.21
CA SER A 270 -10.12 6.15 -8.02
C SER A 270 -9.21 6.57 -9.17
N GLU A 271 -9.79 7.15 -10.22
CA GLU A 271 -9.04 7.65 -11.38
C GLU A 271 -7.98 8.69 -10.98
N LYS A 272 -8.27 9.54 -10.01
CA LYS A 272 -7.32 10.55 -9.52
C LYS A 272 -6.14 9.95 -8.78
N GLU A 273 -6.35 8.91 -7.96
CA GLU A 273 -5.24 8.23 -7.27
C GLU A 273 -4.37 7.48 -8.29
N PHE A 274 -4.99 6.82 -9.26
CA PHE A 274 -4.31 6.13 -10.36
C PHE A 274 -3.43 7.09 -11.18
N ASN A 275 -3.99 8.22 -11.62
CA ASN A 275 -3.31 9.17 -12.51
C ASN A 275 -2.19 10.00 -11.84
N ASN A 276 -2.12 10.06 -10.50
CA ASN A 276 -1.20 10.96 -9.78
C ASN A 276 -0.22 10.27 -8.80
N THR A 277 -0.54 9.07 -8.28
CA THR A 277 0.19 8.48 -7.14
C THR A 277 0.79 7.11 -7.44
N LEU A 278 0.18 6.30 -8.31
CA LEU A 278 0.61 4.92 -8.60
C LEU A 278 1.81 4.84 -9.58
N PRO A 279 2.48 3.67 -9.70
CA PRO A 279 3.47 3.46 -10.74
C PRO A 279 2.80 3.62 -12.11
N ASN A 280 3.52 4.23 -13.05
CA ASN A 280 3.00 4.62 -14.37
C ASN A 280 1.98 5.79 -14.39
N SER A 281 1.77 6.49 -13.26
CA SER A 281 1.06 7.78 -13.24
C SER A 281 1.73 8.83 -14.13
N THR A 282 0.96 9.79 -14.65
CA THR A 282 1.54 10.91 -15.41
C THR A 282 2.42 11.77 -14.49
N PRO A 283 3.63 12.19 -14.93
CA PRO A 283 4.50 13.03 -14.13
C PRO A 283 3.77 14.29 -13.64
N MET A 284 3.73 14.47 -12.32
CA MET A 284 2.93 15.52 -11.70
C MET A 284 3.34 16.92 -12.19
N GLU A 285 2.36 17.75 -12.55
CA GLU A 285 2.62 19.12 -12.99
C GLU A 285 3.28 19.93 -11.86
N ILE A 286 4.44 20.50 -12.18
CA ILE A 286 5.29 21.19 -11.21
C ILE A 286 4.94 22.68 -11.22
N LYS A 287 4.40 23.19 -10.11
CA LYS A 287 4.06 24.61 -9.97
C LYS A 287 5.29 25.43 -9.61
N PHE A 288 5.50 26.55 -10.29
CA PHE A 288 6.60 27.47 -9.98
C PHE A 288 6.10 28.59 -9.07
N LEU A 289 6.74 28.76 -7.92
CA LEU A 289 6.45 29.81 -6.94
C LEU A 289 7.69 30.69 -6.76
N SER A 290 7.52 31.99 -6.98
CA SER A 290 8.47 33.00 -6.53
C SER A 290 8.08 33.47 -5.13
N ALA A 291 9.06 33.87 -4.32
CA ALA A 291 8.77 34.58 -3.07
C ALA A 291 7.99 35.89 -3.37
N PRO A 292 7.03 36.30 -2.52
CA PRO A 292 6.40 37.61 -2.65
C PRO A 292 7.47 38.69 -2.56
N LYS A 293 7.45 39.65 -3.48
CA LYS A 293 8.37 40.81 -3.44
C LYS A 293 8.09 41.62 -2.17
N LEU A 294 9.14 41.88 -1.40
CA LEU A 294 9.15 42.78 -0.24
C LEU A 294 9.02 44.25 -0.67
#